data_AF-A0A1C4S7M3-F1
#
_entry.id   AF-A0A1C4S7M3-F1
#
_cell.length_a   1.000
_cell.length_b   1.000
_cell.length_c   1.000
_cell.angle_alpha   90.00
_cell.angle_beta   90.00
_cell.angle_gamma   90.00
#
_symmetry.space_group_name_H-M   'P 1'
#
loop_
_entity.id
_entity.type
_entity.pdbx_description
1 polymer ?
#
loop_
_entity_poly.entity_id
_entity_poly.type
_entity_poly.pdbx_seq_one_letter_code
_entity_poly.pdbx_strand_id
1 'polypeptide(L)' 'METMHAVRGHRRGGPEQLRYEEAPRPVPGAGEVLVRVRSASITPRELDWDATWMDAFDGSGSLRLPIVPSKEV' A
#
# COMPACT_ATOMS: atom_id res chain seq x y z
N MET A 1 4.16 19.66 4.37
CA MET A 1 3.88 18.22 4.59
C MET A 1 5.15 17.47 4.24
N GLU A 2 5.61 16.57 5.09
CA GLU A 2 6.76 15.73 4.75
C GLU A 2 6.34 14.61 3.78
N THR A 3 7.22 14.28 2.84
CA THR A 3 7.02 13.24 1.83
C THR A 3 7.90 12.02 2.12
N MET A 4 7.53 10.89 1.54
CA MET A 4 8.36 9.70 1.41
C MET A 4 8.22 9.15 -0.01
N HIS A 5 9.19 8.36 -0.46
CA HIS A 5 9.04 7.63 -1.72
C HIS A 5 8.28 6.33 -1.48
N ALA A 6 7.32 6.02 -2.35
CA ALA A 6 6.53 4.81 -2.28
C ALA A 6 6.21 4.27 -3.67
N VAL A 7 6.02 2.95 -3.76
CA VAL A 7 5.39 2.32 -4.93
C VAL A 7 3.88 2.37 -4.70
N ARG A 8 3.12 3.02 -5.59
CA ARG A 8 1.68 3.28 -5.42
C ARG A 8 0.84 2.78 -6.59
N GLY A 9 -0.31 2.21 -6.25
CA GLY A 9 -1.35 1.81 -7.21
C GLY A 9 -2.53 2.78 -7.17
N HIS A 10 -2.76 3.50 -8.26
CA HIS A 10 -3.87 4.48 -8.39
C HIS A 10 -5.18 3.87 -8.91
N ARG A 11 -5.10 2.63 -9.41
CA ARG A 11 -6.25 1.79 -9.77
C ARG A 11 -5.87 0.33 -9.58
N ARG A 12 -6.87 -0.52 -9.34
CA ARG A 12 -6.68 -1.98 -9.30
C ARG A 12 -6.15 -2.49 -10.64
N GLY A 13 -5.21 -3.41 -10.60
CA GLY A 13 -4.59 -4.05 -11.77
C GLY A 13 -3.26 -4.71 -11.42
N GLY A 14 -2.50 -5.08 -12.44
CA GLY A 14 -1.21 -5.73 -12.27
C GLY A 14 -0.07 -4.75 -11.96
N PRO A 15 1.18 -5.25 -11.93
CA PRO A 15 2.37 -4.45 -11.65
C PRO A 15 2.53 -3.22 -12.57
N GLU A 16 2.00 -3.27 -13.79
CA GLU A 16 2.02 -2.18 -14.75
C GLU A 16 1.20 -0.94 -14.31
N GLN A 17 0.37 -1.08 -13.27
CA GLN A 17 -0.35 0.05 -12.65
C GLN A 17 0.43 0.74 -11.53
N LEU A 18 1.54 0.14 -11.09
CA LEU A 18 2.33 0.65 -9.98
C LEU A 18 3.27 1.76 -10.45
N ARG A 19 3.37 2.82 -9.63
CA ARG A 19 4.24 3.98 -9.87
C ARG A 19 5.13 4.23 -8.68
N TYR A 20 6.42 4.41 -8.92
CA TYR A 20 7.33 4.92 -7.89
C TYR A 20 7.23 6.44 -7.86
N GLU A 21 6.76 7.00 -6.74
CA GLU A 21 6.46 8.42 -6.62
C GLU A 21 6.64 8.94 -5.20
N GLU A 22 6.66 10.26 -5.04
CA GLU A 22 6.53 10.90 -3.73
C GLU A 22 5.09 10.83 -3.22
N ALA A 23 4.94 10.50 -1.94
CA ALA A 23 3.67 10.41 -1.25
C ALA A 23 3.75 11.08 0.12
N PRO A 24 2.61 11.52 0.68
CA PRO A 24 2.59 12.04 2.06
C PRO A 24 3.15 11.00 3.03
N ARG A 25 4.06 11.41 3.90
CA ARG A 25 4.57 10.55 4.98
C ARG A 25 3.46 10.35 6.01
N PRO A 26 3.09 9.10 6.37
CA PRO A 26 2.05 8.86 7.36
C PRO A 26 2.48 9.34 8.74
N VAL A 27 1.49 9.80 9.52
CA VAL A 27 1.66 10.20 10.92
C VAL A 27 0.96 9.14 11.77
N PRO A 28 1.67 8.40 12.64
CA PRO A 28 1.06 7.34 13.43
C PRO A 28 0.10 7.91 14.48
N GLY A 29 -1.05 7.25 14.64
CA GLY A 29 -2.00 7.50 15.72
C GLY A 29 -1.60 6.81 17.03
N ALA A 30 -2.48 6.89 18.03
CA ALA A 30 -2.27 6.23 19.32
C ALA A 30 -2.22 4.70 19.14
N GLY A 31 -1.12 4.08 19.58
CA GLY A 31 -0.89 2.64 19.44
C GLY A 31 -0.27 2.20 18.11
N GLU A 32 0.01 3.13 17.20
CA GLU A 32 0.68 2.86 15.92
C GLU A 32 2.17 3.24 15.97
N VAL A 33 2.96 2.67 15.06
CA VAL A 33 4.38 3.01 14.88
C VAL A 33 4.68 3.37 13.43
N LEU A 34 5.61 4.31 13.23
CA LEU A 34 6.14 4.62 11.91
C LEU A 34 7.46 3.88 11.69
N VAL A 35 7.48 2.95 10.73
CA VAL A 35 8.66 2.14 10.41
C VAL A 35 9.37 2.70 9.19
N ARG A 36 10.68 2.90 9.29
CA ARG A 36 11.54 3.18 8.13
C ARG A 36 11.90 1.87 7.44
N VAL A 37 11.11 1.51 6.43
CA VAL A 37 11.28 0.29 5.65
C VAL A 37 12.62 0.28 4.92
N ARG A 38 13.44 -0.77 5.12
CA ARG A 38 14.73 -0.96 4.43
C ARG A 38 14.58 -1.85 3.19
N SER A 39 13.65 -2.80 3.25
CA SER A 39 13.31 -3.75 2.20
C SER A 39 11.83 -4.09 2.32
N ALA A 40 11.19 -4.46 1.23
CA ALA A 40 9.84 -5.02 1.22
C ALA A 40 9.82 -6.14 0.17
N SER A 41 8.83 -7.02 0.23
CA SER A 41 8.65 -8.05 -0.79
C SER A 41 7.20 -8.07 -1.28
N ILE A 42 7.03 -8.55 -2.51
CA ILE A 42 5.71 -8.82 -3.07
C ILE A 42 5.57 -10.32 -3.22
N THR A 43 4.47 -10.86 -2.72
CA THR A 43 4.16 -12.28 -2.83
C THR A 43 3.42 -12.57 -4.16
N PRO A 44 3.52 -13.80 -4.70
CA PRO A 44 2.82 -14.15 -5.94
C PRO A 44 1.31 -13.90 -5.85
N ARG A 45 0.76 -13.23 -6.86
CA ARG A 45 -0.66 -12.85 -6.98
C ARG A 45 -1.17 -11.88 -5.91
N GLU A 46 -0.31 -11.25 -5.13
CA GLU A 46 -0.72 -10.28 -4.10
C GLU A 46 -1.58 -9.14 -4.67
N LEU A 47 -1.27 -8.68 -5.87
CA LEU A 47 -2.04 -7.64 -6.56
C LEU A 47 -3.42 -8.10 -7.04
N ASP A 48 -3.71 -9.41 -7.05
CA ASP A 48 -5.04 -9.93 -7.38
C ASP A 48 -5.96 -9.94 -6.15
N TRP A 49 -5.42 -9.90 -4.93
CA TRP A 49 -6.19 -10.04 -3.69
C TRP A 49 -7.03 -8.81 -3.38
N ASP A 50 -8.28 -9.00 -2.97
CA ASP A 50 -9.14 -7.90 -2.51
C ASP A 50 -8.52 -7.15 -1.32
N ALA A 51 -7.90 -7.88 -0.40
CA ALA A 51 -7.21 -7.33 0.78
C ALA A 51 -5.99 -6.42 0.46
N THR A 52 -5.54 -6.37 -0.81
CA THR A 52 -4.52 -5.41 -1.26
C THR A 52 -5.14 -4.08 -1.65
N TRP A 53 -6.38 -4.09 -2.14
CA TRP A 53 -7.05 -2.93 -2.70
C TRP A 53 -8.14 -2.35 -1.78
N MET A 54 -8.59 -3.11 -0.78
CA MET A 54 -9.71 -2.78 0.08
C MET A 54 -9.30 -2.66 1.56
N ASP A 55 -10.10 -1.96 2.35
CA ASP A 55 -9.95 -1.84 3.80
C ASP A 55 -10.52 -3.03 4.61
N ALA A 56 -11.09 -4.03 3.93
CA ALA A 56 -11.60 -5.26 4.54
C ALA A 56 -11.08 -6.51 3.82
N PHE A 57 -10.99 -7.63 4.55
CA PHE A 57 -10.49 -8.91 4.05
C PHE A 57 -11.55 -9.79 3.37
N ASP A 58 -12.84 -9.54 3.65
CA ASP A 58 -13.98 -10.35 3.19
C ASP A 58 -14.62 -9.83 1.89
N GLY A 59 -14.02 -8.81 1.27
CA GLY A 59 -14.53 -8.20 0.04
C GLY A 59 -15.67 -7.18 0.25
N SER A 60 -16.06 -6.89 1.49
CA SER A 60 -17.07 -5.86 1.80
C SER A 60 -16.53 -4.43 1.91
N GLY A 61 -15.19 -4.28 1.82
CA GLY A 61 -14.49 -3.04 2.09
C GLY A 61 -14.52 -2.01 0.96
N SER A 62 -14.14 -0.78 1.30
CA SER A 62 -13.95 0.31 0.34
C SER A 62 -12.57 0.29 -0.28
N LEU A 63 -12.46 0.75 -1.53
CA LEU A 63 -11.18 0.90 -2.21
C LEU A 63 -10.27 1.89 -1.49
N ARG A 64 -9.01 1.51 -1.26
CA ARG A 64 -7.99 2.33 -0.60
C ARG A 64 -7.03 3.02 -1.57
N LEU A 65 -7.57 3.63 -2.61
CA LEU A 65 -6.73 4.25 -3.65
C LEU A 65 -6.27 5.66 -3.25
N PRO A 66 -5.02 6.04 -3.57
CA PRO A 66 -3.92 5.18 -4.02
C PRO A 66 -3.33 4.32 -2.89
N ILE A 67 -3.14 3.02 -3.16
CA ILE A 67 -2.57 2.06 -2.20
C ILE A 67 -1.03 2.14 -2.20
N VAL A 68 -0.39 1.74 -1.09
CA VAL A 68 1.01 1.26 -1.07
C VAL A 68 0.94 -0.25 -0.83
N PRO A 69 1.30 -1.12 -1.80
CA PRO A 69 1.17 -2.56 -1.65
C PRO A 69 2.35 -3.11 -0.84
N SER A 70 2.36 -4.43 -0.62
CA SER A 70 3.23 -5.18 0.31
C SER A 70 2.52 -5.52 1.61
N LYS A 71 2.69 -6.78 2.03
CA LYS A 71 2.36 -7.29 3.37
C LYS A 71 3.62 -7.62 4.19
N GLU A 72 4.81 -7.40 3.65
CA GLU A 72 6.10 -7.78 4.24
C GLU A 72 7.11 -6.59 4.23
N VAL A 73 7.85 -6.38 5.32
CA VAL A 73 8.86 -5.31 5.49
C VAL A 73 10.09 -5.75 6.28
#